data_AF-A0A0F9TLT0-F1
#
_entry.id   AF-A0A0F9TLT0-F1
#
_cell.length_a   1.000
_cell.length_b   1.000
_cell.length_c   1.000
_cell.angle_alpha   90.00
_cell.angle_beta   90.00
_cell.angle_gamma   90.00
#
_symmetry.space_group_name_H-M   'P 1'
#
loop_
_entity.id
_entity.type
_entity.pdbx_description
1 polymer ?
#
loop_
_entity_poly.entity_id
_entity_poly.type
_entity_poly.pdbx_seq_one_letter_code
_entity_poly.pdbx_strand_id
1 'polypeptide(L)'
;MEIEGQTEINTQGEKGHIKIDWGRQGGVIAGYIVVLLGYYGIIANLVMFNQWGKWLSFLELPLFSNYGKIPSGTIHFFPGRDIFFWSYNTYIATFFLPALILFLICFLMTYKEDIPHYGIKASLWLAPLIIIEGFILHSIMFGFSSEPFYLKFMRIEGYIDIITIFGLALSGAISGMKVKQYREKRKNF
;
A
#
# COMPACT_ATOMS: atom_id res chain seq x y z
N MET A 1 -65.62 -7.33 -5.26
CA MET A 1 -65.60 -5.90 -4.92
C MET A 1 -64.56 -5.76 -3.82
N GLU A 2 -63.52 -4.97 -4.11
CA GLU A 2 -62.29 -4.81 -3.35
C GLU A 2 -62.53 -4.28 -1.94
N ILE A 3 -61.63 -4.62 -1.01
CA ILE A 3 -61.06 -3.62 -0.10
C ILE A 3 -59.56 -3.93 0.03
N GLU A 4 -58.76 -3.22 -0.77
CA GLU A 4 -57.30 -3.19 -0.69
C GLU A 4 -56.88 -2.45 0.59
N GLY A 5 -56.13 -3.13 1.46
CA GLY A 5 -55.49 -2.53 2.63
C GLY A 5 -54.24 -1.77 2.22
N GLN A 6 -54.32 -0.45 2.15
CA GLN A 6 -53.18 0.43 1.93
C GLN A 6 -52.21 0.35 3.13
N THR A 7 -51.00 -0.14 2.89
CA THR A 7 -49.89 -0.09 3.85
C THR A 7 -49.18 1.25 3.66
N GLU A 8 -49.49 2.22 4.52
CA GLU A 8 -48.73 3.47 4.60
C GLU A 8 -47.31 3.18 5.09
N ILE A 9 -46.34 3.20 4.17
CA ILE A 9 -44.93 3.13 4.50
C ILE A 9 -44.52 4.50 5.04
N ASN A 10 -44.61 4.63 6.36
CA ASN A 10 -44.23 5.81 7.11
C ASN A 10 -42.70 5.99 7.03
N THR A 11 -42.22 6.66 5.97
CA THR A 11 -40.82 7.07 5.80
C THR A 11 -40.58 8.37 6.57
N GLN A 12 -40.74 8.31 7.89
CA GLN A 12 -40.19 9.37 8.73
C GLN A 12 -38.66 9.33 8.59
N GLY A 13 -38.13 10.38 7.97
CA GLY A 13 -36.71 10.61 7.78
C GLY A 13 -35.99 10.69 9.12
N GLU A 14 -35.57 9.54 9.64
CA GLU A 14 -34.52 9.46 10.63
C GLU A 14 -33.28 10.07 9.99
N LYS A 15 -32.97 11.31 10.39
CA LYS A 15 -31.67 11.93 10.13
C LYS A 15 -30.64 11.08 10.86
N GLY A 16 -30.15 10.04 10.19
CA GLY A 16 -29.10 9.17 10.69
C GLY A 16 -27.86 10.02 10.95
N HIS A 17 -27.64 10.39 12.21
CA HIS A 17 -26.41 11.03 12.63
C HIS A 17 -25.29 10.00 12.44
N ILE A 18 -24.50 10.14 11.38
CA ILE A 18 -23.33 9.30 11.12
C ILE A 18 -22.35 9.55 12.28
N LYS A 19 -22.33 8.65 13.27
CA LYS A 19 -21.32 8.67 14.34
C LYS A 19 -20.04 8.04 13.79
N ILE A 20 -19.04 8.87 13.52
CA ILE A 20 -17.69 8.43 13.18
C ILE A 20 -17.04 7.90 14.46
N ASP A 21 -16.76 6.59 14.48
CA ASP A 21 -15.97 5.97 15.54
C ASP A 21 -14.47 6.21 15.27
N TRP A 22 -13.98 7.34 15.77
CA TRP A 22 -12.59 7.76 15.62
C TRP A 22 -11.57 6.78 16.20
N GLY A 23 -11.96 5.95 17.17
CA GLY A 23 -11.06 4.95 17.76
C GLY A 23 -10.71 3.86 16.73
N ARG A 24 -11.74 3.25 16.14
CA ARG A 24 -11.56 2.18 15.15
C ARG A 24 -11.13 2.71 13.79
N GLN A 25 -11.83 3.72 13.26
CA GLN A 25 -11.56 4.25 11.93
C GLN A 25 -10.26 5.07 11.88
N GLY A 26 -9.91 5.76 12.96
CA GLY A 26 -8.69 6.57 13.03
C GLY A 26 -7.42 5.72 12.92
N GLY A 27 -7.40 4.51 13.49
CA GLY A 27 -6.27 3.58 13.36
C GLY A 27 -6.03 3.14 11.91
N VAL A 28 -7.11 2.89 11.17
CA VAL A 28 -7.05 2.52 9.75
C VAL A 28 -6.54 3.69 8.91
N ILE A 29 -7.09 4.90 9.10
CA ILE A 29 -6.65 6.11 8.40
C ILE A 29 -5.18 6.42 8.69
N ALA A 30 -4.75 6.33 9.95
CA ALA A 30 -3.35 6.52 10.32
C ALA A 30 -2.44 5.47 9.65
N GLY A 31 -2.86 4.21 9.61
CA GLY A 31 -2.15 3.15 8.88
C GLY A 31 -1.98 3.48 7.41
N TYR A 32 -3.04 3.96 6.74
CA TYR A 32 -2.97 4.43 5.36
C TYR A 32 -1.97 5.57 5.17
N ILE A 33 -2.00 6.60 6.03
CA ILE A 33 -1.07 7.74 5.95
C ILE A 33 0.38 7.28 6.12
N VAL A 34 0.65 6.37 7.05
CA VAL A 34 1.99 5.83 7.27
C VAL A 34 2.47 5.00 6.08
N VAL A 35 1.60 4.21 5.46
CA VAL A 35 1.95 3.49 4.23
C VAL A 35 2.22 4.49 3.11
N LEU A 36 1.34 5.48 2.89
CA LEU A 36 1.49 6.51 1.85
C LEU A 36 2.82 7.26 1.98
N LEU A 37 3.07 7.86 3.15
CA LEU A 37 4.27 8.66 3.38
C LEU A 37 5.52 7.80 3.57
N GLY A 38 5.41 6.65 4.21
CA GLY A 38 6.54 5.77 4.49
C GLY A 38 6.97 4.99 3.27
N TYR A 39 6.04 4.22 2.69
CA TYR A 39 6.33 3.32 1.57
C TYR A 39 6.84 4.08 0.35
N TYR A 40 6.04 5.02 -0.16
CA TYR A 40 6.43 5.78 -1.33
C TYR A 40 7.38 6.93 -1.02
N GLY A 41 7.40 7.48 0.19
CA GLY A 41 8.41 8.48 0.57
C GLY A 41 9.82 7.90 0.56
N ILE A 42 10.01 6.65 1.01
CA ILE A 42 11.31 5.96 0.90
C ILE A 42 11.68 5.73 -0.57
N ILE A 43 10.74 5.23 -1.39
CA ILE A 43 10.97 4.98 -2.83
C ILE A 43 11.29 6.29 -3.56
N ALA A 44 10.54 7.35 -3.32
CA ALA A 44 10.73 8.66 -3.92
C ALA A 44 12.09 9.25 -3.54
N ASN A 45 12.51 9.14 -2.27
CA ASN A 45 13.84 9.59 -1.84
C ASN A 45 14.96 8.87 -2.57
N LEU A 46 14.79 7.57 -2.87
CA LEU A 46 15.76 6.80 -3.63
C LEU A 46 15.85 7.27 -5.10
N VAL A 47 14.79 7.84 -5.66
CA VAL A 47 14.78 8.43 -7.02
C VAL A 47 15.46 9.78 -7.03
N MET A 48 15.17 10.60 -6.03
CA MET A 48 15.56 11.99 -6.01
C MET A 48 17.04 12.19 -5.73
N PHE A 49 17.71 11.28 -5.04
CA PHE A 49 19.10 11.43 -4.66
C PHE A 49 19.96 10.35 -5.29
N ASN A 50 21.01 10.77 -5.99
CA ASN A 50 22.03 9.83 -6.44
C ASN A 50 22.93 9.39 -5.26
N GLN A 51 23.82 8.44 -5.54
CA GLN A 51 24.79 7.91 -4.57
C GLN A 51 25.71 8.96 -3.93
N TRP A 52 25.84 10.15 -4.52
CA TRP A 52 26.63 11.26 -3.99
C TRP A 52 25.77 12.30 -3.27
N GLY A 53 24.49 12.00 -3.02
CA GLY A 53 23.55 12.91 -2.37
C GLY A 53 23.16 14.11 -3.24
N LYS A 54 23.47 14.09 -4.55
CA LYS A 54 23.01 15.15 -5.46
C LYS A 54 21.59 14.84 -5.93
N TRP A 55 20.80 15.89 -5.98
CA TRP A 55 19.45 15.82 -6.50
C TRP A 55 19.44 15.50 -8.00
N LEU A 56 18.65 14.52 -8.40
CA LEU A 56 18.42 14.13 -9.79
C LEU A 56 17.17 14.81 -10.32
N SER A 57 17.26 15.42 -11.50
CA SER A 57 16.10 16.01 -12.18
C SER A 57 15.17 14.92 -12.69
N PHE A 58 13.87 15.06 -12.43
CA PHE A 58 12.87 14.09 -12.87
C PHE A 58 12.81 13.93 -14.40
N LEU A 59 13.21 14.97 -15.13
CA LEU A 59 13.23 14.98 -16.60
C LEU A 59 14.32 14.08 -17.19
N GLU A 60 15.32 13.71 -16.40
CA GLU A 60 16.50 12.95 -16.85
C GLU A 60 16.42 11.46 -16.49
N LEU A 61 15.37 11.03 -15.78
CA LEU A 61 15.22 9.64 -15.37
C LEU A 61 14.86 8.75 -16.56
N PRO A 62 15.60 7.63 -16.76
CA PRO A 62 15.27 6.67 -17.79
C PRO A 62 13.95 5.96 -17.47
N LEU A 63 13.31 5.42 -18.50
CA LEU A 63 12.07 4.66 -18.37
C LEU A 63 12.23 3.44 -17.43
N PHE A 64 13.36 2.74 -17.53
CA PHE A 64 13.63 1.50 -16.80
C PHE A 64 14.82 1.64 -15.85
N SER A 65 14.66 1.07 -14.67
CA SER A 65 15.72 0.89 -13.70
C SER A 65 16.77 -0.10 -14.22
N ASN A 66 18.02 0.11 -13.82
CA ASN A 66 19.14 -0.71 -14.28
C ASN A 66 20.18 -0.90 -13.18
N TYR A 67 20.90 -2.01 -13.23
CA TYR A 67 22.06 -2.29 -12.39
C TYR A 67 23.33 -2.11 -13.20
N GLY A 68 24.17 -1.15 -12.80
CA GLY A 68 25.45 -0.88 -13.45
C GLY A 68 26.61 -1.11 -12.49
N LYS A 69 27.77 -1.48 -13.03
CA LYS A 69 29.03 -1.45 -12.27
C LYS A 69 29.62 -0.05 -12.35
N ILE A 70 29.98 0.52 -11.21
CA ILE A 70 30.78 1.75 -11.14
C ILE A 70 32.29 1.40 -11.13
N PRO A 71 33.20 2.37 -11.33
CA PRO A 71 34.63 2.11 -11.42
C PRO A 71 35.26 1.40 -10.20
N SER A 72 34.63 1.47 -9.02
CA SER A 72 35.06 0.73 -7.83
C SER A 72 34.77 -0.79 -7.90
N GLY A 73 34.11 -1.27 -8.96
CA GLY A 73 33.67 -2.66 -9.11
C GLY A 73 32.37 -2.99 -8.38
N THR A 74 31.82 -2.05 -7.60
CA THR A 74 30.55 -2.19 -6.89
C THR A 74 29.37 -2.14 -7.88
N ILE A 75 28.38 -3.01 -7.69
CA ILE A 75 27.12 -2.97 -8.44
C ILE A 75 26.21 -1.93 -7.79
N HIS A 76 25.74 -0.96 -8.58
CA HIS A 76 24.84 0.10 -8.14
C HIS A 76 23.50 0.04 -8.87
N PHE A 77 22.45 0.34 -8.12
CA PHE A 77 21.10 0.49 -8.63
C PHE A 77 20.89 1.91 -9.15
N PHE A 78 20.45 2.03 -10.40
CA PHE A 78 20.05 3.28 -11.03
C PHE A 78 18.53 3.29 -11.18
N PRO A 79 17.82 4.18 -10.47
CA PRO A 79 16.37 4.24 -10.52
C PRO A 79 15.89 4.70 -11.89
N GLY A 80 14.82 4.08 -12.39
CA GLY A 80 14.04 4.54 -13.53
C GLY A 80 12.64 4.95 -13.10
N ARG A 81 11.81 5.37 -14.05
CA ARG A 81 10.40 5.75 -13.79
C ARG A 81 9.53 4.54 -13.41
N ASP A 82 9.95 3.34 -13.79
CA ASP A 82 9.35 2.05 -13.47
C ASP A 82 9.27 1.73 -11.97
N ILE A 83 10.09 2.35 -11.12
CA ILE A 83 10.19 1.93 -9.73
C ILE A 83 8.94 2.21 -8.88
N PHE A 84 8.08 3.14 -9.31
CA PHE A 84 6.77 3.36 -8.69
C PHE A 84 5.81 2.20 -8.95
N PHE A 85 6.06 1.40 -9.99
CA PHE A 85 5.25 0.27 -10.38
C PHE A 85 5.90 -1.07 -10.08
N TRP A 86 7.23 -1.11 -10.03
CA TRP A 86 8.06 -2.27 -9.68
C TRP A 86 8.85 -1.98 -8.40
N SER A 87 8.10 -1.68 -7.34
CA SER A 87 8.61 -1.34 -6.02
C SER A 87 9.58 -2.38 -5.47
N TYR A 88 9.40 -3.65 -5.82
CA TYR A 88 10.26 -4.75 -5.39
C TYR A 88 11.73 -4.58 -5.82
N ASN A 89 12.00 -3.88 -6.94
CA ASN A 89 13.37 -3.58 -7.37
C ASN A 89 14.12 -2.71 -6.35
N THR A 90 13.39 -1.91 -5.57
CA THR A 90 13.96 -1.03 -4.55
C THR A 90 14.23 -1.74 -3.23
N TYR A 91 13.69 -2.94 -3.01
CA TYR A 91 13.73 -3.58 -1.69
C TYR A 91 15.15 -3.88 -1.24
N ILE A 92 16.01 -4.43 -2.10
CA ILE A 92 17.40 -4.70 -1.71
C ILE A 92 18.13 -3.38 -1.40
N ALA A 93 17.94 -2.36 -2.26
CA ALA A 93 18.60 -1.06 -2.10
C ALA A 93 18.14 -0.29 -0.84
N THR A 94 16.91 -0.55 -0.37
CA THR A 94 16.30 0.09 0.81
C THR A 94 16.31 -0.81 2.04
N PHE A 95 17.07 -1.91 2.05
CA PHE A 95 17.08 -2.89 3.15
C PHE A 95 15.69 -3.42 3.51
N PHE A 96 14.85 -3.62 2.50
CA PHE A 96 13.46 -4.08 2.57
C PHE A 96 12.55 -3.16 3.39
N LEU A 97 12.95 -1.90 3.62
CA LEU A 97 12.22 -0.99 4.50
C LEU A 97 10.77 -0.71 4.05
N PRO A 98 10.47 -0.45 2.76
CA PRO A 98 9.08 -0.30 2.30
C PRO A 98 8.26 -1.57 2.54
N ALA A 99 8.82 -2.74 2.21
CA ALA A 99 8.18 -4.03 2.41
C ALA A 99 7.89 -4.31 3.89
N LEU A 100 8.83 -3.97 4.77
CA LEU A 100 8.73 -4.13 6.22
C LEU A 100 7.66 -3.21 6.80
N ILE A 101 7.59 -1.94 6.37
CA ILE A 101 6.55 -1.00 6.79
C ILE A 101 5.17 -1.52 6.39
N LEU A 102 5.00 -1.95 5.14
CA LEU A 102 3.73 -2.53 4.69
C LEU A 102 3.34 -3.74 5.53
N PHE A 103 4.28 -4.67 5.74
CA PHE A 103 4.09 -5.84 6.59
C PHE A 103 3.64 -5.46 8.01
N LEU A 104 4.36 -4.52 8.66
CA LEU A 104 4.07 -4.09 10.02
C LEU A 104 2.72 -3.38 10.13
N ILE A 105 2.35 -2.55 9.17
CA ILE A 105 1.05 -1.88 9.20
C ILE A 105 -0.08 -2.90 9.05
N CYS A 106 0.00 -3.83 8.10
CA CYS A 106 -0.99 -4.90 7.95
C CYS A 106 -1.06 -5.79 9.20
N PHE A 107 0.09 -6.10 9.81
CA PHE A 107 0.19 -6.79 11.09
C PHE A 107 -0.55 -6.04 12.20
N LEU A 108 -0.24 -4.76 12.40
CA LEU A 108 -0.81 -3.94 13.47
C LEU A 108 -2.31 -3.71 13.27
N MET A 109 -2.75 -3.45 12.05
CA MET A 109 -4.18 -3.32 11.74
C MET A 109 -4.94 -4.59 12.11
N THR A 110 -4.42 -5.75 11.73
CA THR A 110 -5.08 -7.02 12.05
C THR A 110 -5.00 -7.37 13.53
N TYR A 111 -3.90 -7.04 14.20
CA TYR A 111 -3.72 -7.29 15.63
C TYR A 111 -4.65 -6.43 16.50
N LYS A 112 -4.90 -5.17 16.11
CA LYS A 112 -5.73 -4.24 16.88
C LYS A 112 -7.23 -4.47 16.71
N GLU A 113 -7.67 -5.03 15.57
CA GLU A 113 -9.08 -5.31 15.32
C GLU A 113 -9.63 -6.39 16.25
N ASP A 114 -10.86 -6.22 16.75
CA ASP A 114 -11.51 -7.17 17.65
C ASP A 114 -11.72 -8.52 16.97
N ILE A 115 -12.20 -8.49 15.72
CA ILE A 115 -12.40 -9.67 14.89
C ILE A 115 -11.32 -9.66 13.79
N PRO A 116 -10.33 -10.57 13.84
CA PRO A 116 -9.17 -10.54 12.93
C PRO A 116 -9.53 -10.55 11.44
N HIS A 117 -10.67 -11.15 11.07
CA HIS A 117 -11.11 -11.20 9.68
C HIS A 117 -11.36 -9.81 9.07
N TYR A 118 -11.87 -8.84 9.86
CA TYR A 118 -12.02 -7.46 9.37
C TYR A 118 -10.66 -6.80 9.13
N GLY A 119 -9.68 -7.06 10.01
CA GLY A 119 -8.32 -6.58 9.85
C GLY A 119 -7.63 -7.13 8.60
N ILE A 120 -7.83 -8.41 8.29
CA ILE A 120 -7.34 -9.04 7.04
C ILE A 120 -7.99 -8.38 5.82
N LYS A 121 -9.32 -8.16 5.84
CA LYS A 121 -10.02 -7.49 4.74
C LYS A 121 -9.51 -6.06 4.53
N ALA A 122 -9.31 -5.30 5.60
CA ALA A 122 -8.76 -3.95 5.53
C ALA A 122 -7.31 -3.95 5.00
N SER A 123 -6.49 -4.91 5.43
CA SER A 123 -5.13 -5.09 4.94
C SER A 123 -5.07 -5.46 3.45
N LEU A 124 -6.03 -6.25 2.96
CA LEU A 124 -6.14 -6.55 1.53
C LEU A 124 -6.53 -5.32 0.70
N TRP A 125 -7.33 -4.41 1.25
CA TRP A 125 -7.68 -3.13 0.61
C TRP A 125 -6.51 -2.14 0.53
N LEU A 126 -5.46 -2.30 1.34
CA LEU A 126 -4.23 -1.51 1.21
C LEU A 126 -3.51 -1.76 -0.12
N ALA A 127 -3.49 -3.01 -0.61
CA ALA A 127 -2.79 -3.35 -1.85
C ALA A 127 -3.27 -2.56 -3.09
N PRO A 128 -4.58 -2.52 -3.44
CA PRO A 128 -5.04 -1.71 -4.56
C PRO A 128 -4.86 -0.21 -4.32
N LEU A 129 -4.94 0.26 -3.06
CA LEU A 129 -4.69 1.65 -2.73
C LEU A 129 -3.23 2.05 -3.02
N ILE A 130 -2.26 1.23 -2.60
CA ILE A 130 -0.83 1.43 -2.91
C ILE A 130 -0.61 1.45 -4.42
N ILE A 131 -1.27 0.58 -5.18
CA ILE A 131 -1.16 0.58 -6.64
C ILE A 131 -1.66 1.91 -7.20
N ILE A 132 -2.89 2.34 -6.87
CA ILE A 132 -3.48 3.61 -7.33
C ILE A 132 -2.58 4.80 -6.97
N GLU A 133 -2.01 4.78 -5.77
CA GLU A 133 -1.11 5.83 -5.32
C GLU A 133 0.15 5.92 -6.17
N GLY A 134 0.72 4.78 -6.60
CA GLY A 134 1.84 4.76 -7.54
C GLY A 134 1.51 5.45 -8.87
N PHE A 135 0.27 5.31 -9.37
CA PHE A 135 -0.21 6.05 -10.55
C PHE A 135 -0.31 7.56 -10.27
N ILE A 136 -0.83 7.95 -9.10
CA ILE A 136 -0.96 9.36 -8.71
C ILE A 136 0.43 10.00 -8.60
N LEU A 137 1.36 9.38 -7.89
CA LEU A 137 2.72 9.88 -7.69
C LEU A 137 3.47 10.00 -9.01
N HIS A 138 3.38 8.98 -9.87
CA HIS A 138 3.94 9.07 -11.22
C HIS A 138 3.34 10.25 -11.99
N SER A 139 2.03 10.46 -11.92
CA SER A 139 1.35 11.55 -12.62
C SER A 139 1.78 12.93 -12.09
N ILE A 140 2.02 13.06 -10.79
CA ILE A 140 2.53 14.29 -10.17
C ILE A 140 3.98 14.57 -10.61
N MET A 141 4.83 13.54 -10.66
CA MET A 141 6.26 13.69 -10.92
C MET A 141 6.62 13.84 -12.40
N PHE A 142 5.95 13.07 -13.28
CA PHE A 142 6.29 12.97 -14.71
C PHE A 142 5.17 13.49 -15.62
N GLY A 143 4.04 13.92 -15.05
CA GLY A 143 2.85 14.33 -15.79
C GLY A 143 1.91 13.17 -16.13
N PHE A 144 0.71 13.52 -16.60
CA PHE A 144 -0.29 12.53 -17.02
C PHE A 144 0.15 11.80 -18.30
N SER A 145 0.29 10.47 -18.20
CA SER A 145 0.70 9.60 -19.30
C SER A 145 -0.01 8.25 -19.20
N SER A 146 -0.09 7.51 -20.32
CA SER A 146 -0.55 6.12 -20.35
C SER A 146 0.53 5.11 -19.97
N GLU A 147 1.79 5.57 -19.87
CA GLU A 147 2.96 4.77 -19.49
C GLU A 147 2.78 3.93 -18.20
N PRO A 148 2.20 4.46 -17.10
CA PRO A 148 1.86 3.68 -15.91
C PRO A 148 1.06 2.41 -16.17
N PHE A 149 0.07 2.48 -17.07
CA PHE A 149 -0.78 1.33 -17.39
C PHE A 149 0.02 0.26 -18.13
N TYR A 150 0.89 0.68 -19.06
CA TYR A 150 1.78 -0.23 -19.77
C TYR A 150 2.76 -0.91 -18.81
N LEU A 151 3.40 -0.16 -17.92
CA LEU A 151 4.37 -0.70 -16.96
C LEU A 151 3.74 -1.64 -15.93
N LYS A 152 2.51 -1.35 -15.48
CA LYS A 152 1.84 -2.14 -14.45
C LYS A 152 1.09 -3.36 -14.98
N PHE A 153 0.43 -3.24 -16.13
CA PHE A 153 -0.52 -4.26 -16.60
C PHE A 153 -0.11 -4.93 -17.92
N MET A 154 0.82 -4.38 -18.70
CA MET A 154 1.26 -4.99 -19.97
C MET A 154 2.59 -5.73 -19.85
N ARG A 155 3.15 -5.81 -18.64
CA ARG A 155 4.46 -6.39 -18.36
C ARG A 155 4.43 -7.37 -17.18
N ILE A 156 5.19 -8.46 -17.29
CA ILE A 156 5.25 -9.52 -16.28
C ILE A 156 5.75 -8.99 -14.93
N GLU A 157 6.67 -8.02 -14.96
CA GLU A 157 7.22 -7.36 -13.79
C GLU A 157 6.14 -6.62 -12.97
N GLY A 158 5.16 -6.03 -13.65
CA GLY A 158 4.02 -5.39 -13.00
C GLY A 158 3.15 -6.38 -12.23
N TYR A 159 2.93 -7.58 -12.79
CA TYR A 159 2.19 -8.64 -12.10
C TYR A 159 2.97 -9.24 -10.93
N ILE A 160 4.29 -9.41 -11.06
CA ILE A 160 5.16 -9.84 -9.95
C ILE A 160 5.06 -8.85 -8.80
N ASP A 161 5.09 -7.55 -9.09
CA ASP A 161 4.94 -6.50 -8.08
C ASP A 161 3.57 -6.58 -7.38
N ILE A 162 2.47 -6.74 -8.13
CA ILE A 162 1.12 -6.90 -7.55
C ILE A 162 1.09 -8.10 -6.60
N ILE A 163 1.57 -9.27 -7.03
CA ILE A 163 1.61 -10.48 -6.21
C ILE A 163 2.46 -10.24 -4.96
N THR A 164 3.58 -9.52 -5.09
CA THR A 164 4.47 -9.21 -3.97
C THR A 164 3.79 -8.30 -2.94
N ILE A 165 3.10 -7.24 -3.38
CA ILE A 165 2.35 -6.34 -2.48
C ILE A 165 1.25 -7.11 -1.75
N PHE A 166 0.45 -7.90 -2.47
CA PHE A 166 -0.60 -8.72 -1.85
C PHE A 166 -0.02 -9.77 -0.88
N GLY A 167 1.08 -10.42 -1.25
CA GLY A 167 1.78 -11.39 -0.40
C GLY A 167 2.30 -10.78 0.90
N LEU A 168 2.88 -9.58 0.83
CA LEU A 168 3.32 -8.82 2.01
C LEU A 168 2.14 -8.42 2.91
N ALA A 169 1.07 -7.90 2.31
CA ALA A 169 -0.12 -7.49 3.06
C ALA A 169 -0.78 -8.69 3.77
N LEU A 170 -0.93 -9.81 3.07
CA LEU A 170 -1.49 -11.06 3.62
C LEU A 170 -0.59 -11.66 4.69
N SER A 171 0.72 -11.74 4.46
CA SER A 171 1.65 -12.30 5.44
C SER A 171 1.68 -11.49 6.74
N GLY A 172 1.66 -10.15 6.64
CA GLY A 172 1.53 -9.25 7.79
C GLY A 172 0.22 -9.50 8.55
N ALA A 173 -0.90 -9.51 7.84
CA ALA A 173 -2.22 -9.69 8.43
C ALA A 173 -2.39 -11.05 9.12
N ILE A 174 -2.00 -12.15 8.46
CA ILE A 174 -2.05 -13.51 9.02
C ILE A 174 -1.16 -13.61 10.27
N SER A 175 0.02 -12.99 10.24
CA SER A 175 0.92 -12.94 11.40
C SER A 175 0.26 -12.22 12.58
N GLY A 176 -0.39 -11.07 12.34
CA GLY A 176 -1.13 -10.32 13.36
C GLY A 176 -2.25 -11.15 14.00
N MET A 177 -3.02 -11.85 13.18
CA MET A 177 -4.07 -12.78 13.64
C MET A 177 -3.50 -13.90 14.52
N LYS A 178 -2.44 -14.58 14.07
CA LYS A 178 -1.84 -15.70 14.82
C LYS A 178 -1.29 -15.25 16.19
N VAL A 179 -0.61 -14.10 16.24
CA VAL A 179 -0.09 -13.54 17.49
C VAL A 179 -1.22 -13.18 18.45
N LYS A 180 -2.31 -12.60 17.94
CA LYS A 180 -3.51 -12.30 18.75
C LYS A 180 -4.12 -13.56 19.34
N GLN A 181 -4.37 -14.58 18.51
CA GLN A 181 -4.91 -15.88 18.95
C GLN A 181 -4.03 -16.54 20.01
N TYR A 182 -2.70 -16.46 19.85
CA TYR A 182 -1.76 -16.99 20.84
C TYR A 182 -1.85 -16.26 22.18
N ARG A 183 -1.95 -14.92 22.16
CA ARG A 183 -2.09 -14.09 23.37
C ARG A 183 -3.40 -14.38 24.11
N GLU A 184 -4.51 -14.57 23.40
CA GLU A 184 -5.81 -14.89 24.01
C GLU A 184 -5.81 -16.25 24.66
N LYS A 185 -5.24 -17.28 24.00
CA LYS A 185 -5.06 -18.61 24.61
C LYS A 185 -4.30 -18.52 25.93
N ARG A 186 -3.20 -17.76 25.96
CA ARG A 186 -2.36 -17.54 27.17
C ARG A 186 -3.06 -16.81 28.32
N LYS A 187 -4.14 -16.06 28.08
CA LYS A 187 -4.91 -15.38 29.14
C LYS A 187 -5.92 -16.30 29.81
N ASN A 188 -6.30 -17.39 29.14
CA ASN A 188 -7.28 -18.35 29.61
C ASN A 188 -6.64 -19.53 30.36
N PHE A 189 -5.31 -19.59 30.41
CA PHE A 189 -4.53 -20.47 31.27
C PHE A 189 -4.04 -19.69 32.47
#